data_AF-A0A075FHB6-F1
#
_entry.id   AF-A0A075FHB6-F1
#
_cell.length_a   1.000
_cell.length_b   1.000
_cell.length_c   1.000
_cell.angle_alpha   90.00
_cell.angle_beta   90.00
_cell.angle_gamma   90.00
#
_symmetry.space_group_name_H-M   'P 1'
#
loop_
_entity.id
_entity.type
_entity.pdbx_description
1 polymer ?
#
loop_
_entity_poly.entity_id
_entity_poly.type
_entity_poly.pdbx_seq_one_letter_code
_entity_poly.pdbx_strand_id
1 'polypeptide(L)'
;MVKKGFPSFGITQSGAFVAALKNYNLPDFILGLVAKDCNSDLLERGRIDDRLSSMNDASLELLHKVFVECEEDVDGKYAQYRFFAYVSSMYHKCEVFINETIPGKSGTSHKIPIAVKNNGMYIAVGFNKSKGHSVSKKTS
;
A
#
# COMPACT_ATOMS: atom_id res chain seq x y z
N MET A 1 16.88 -21.32 -35.61
CA MET A 1 16.88 -22.55 -34.79
C MET A 1 17.12 -22.15 -33.34
N VAL A 2 16.06 -22.06 -32.53
CA VAL A 2 16.18 -21.70 -31.11
C VAL A 2 16.54 -22.97 -30.33
N LYS A 3 17.65 -22.95 -29.59
CA LYS A 3 18.09 -24.08 -28.75
C LYS A 3 17.07 -24.28 -27.62
N LYS A 4 16.14 -25.23 -27.79
CA LYS A 4 15.35 -25.84 -26.71
C LYS A 4 16.31 -26.49 -25.72
N GLY A 5 16.39 -26.00 -24.48
CA GLY A 5 17.01 -26.78 -23.40
C GLY A 5 17.86 -26.02 -22.37
N PHE A 6 18.07 -24.70 -22.49
CA PHE A 6 18.67 -23.94 -21.39
C PHE A 6 17.58 -23.30 -20.53
N PRO A 7 17.45 -23.64 -19.23
CA PRO A 7 16.63 -22.86 -18.32
C PRO A 7 17.20 -21.44 -18.26
N SER A 8 16.35 -20.45 -18.52
CA SER A 8 16.67 -19.04 -18.27
C SER A 8 16.78 -18.84 -16.76
N PHE A 9 17.99 -18.91 -16.21
CA PHE A 9 18.30 -18.45 -14.85
C PHE A 9 18.42 -16.92 -14.79
N GLY A 10 17.46 -16.23 -15.42
CA GLY A 10 17.21 -14.83 -15.11
C GLY A 10 16.28 -14.81 -13.91
N ILE A 11 16.65 -14.10 -12.84
CA ILE A 11 15.67 -13.67 -11.84
C ILE A 11 14.58 -12.95 -12.65
N THR A 12 13.38 -13.51 -12.73
CA THR A 12 12.26 -12.82 -13.37
C THR A 12 12.10 -11.47 -12.68
N GLN A 13 11.68 -10.44 -13.40
CA GLN A 13 11.51 -9.11 -12.82
C GLN A 13 10.65 -9.16 -11.53
N SER A 14 9.64 -10.03 -11.53
CA SER A 14 8.81 -10.38 -10.37
C SER A 14 9.63 -10.95 -9.20
N GLY A 15 10.55 -11.88 -9.45
CA GLY A 15 11.45 -12.43 -8.42
C GLY A 15 12.38 -11.38 -7.81
N ALA A 16 12.84 -10.41 -8.60
CA ALA A 16 13.65 -9.30 -8.10
C ALA A 16 12.81 -8.35 -7.22
N PHE A 17 11.58 -8.06 -7.64
CA PHE A 17 10.64 -7.25 -6.86
C PHE A 17 10.26 -7.90 -5.53
N VAL A 18 9.96 -9.20 -5.51
CA VAL A 18 9.67 -9.94 -4.27
C VAL A 18 10.87 -9.86 -3.31
N ALA A 19 12.09 -10.07 -3.82
CA ALA A 19 13.31 -10.02 -3.01
C ALA A 19 13.59 -8.63 -2.42
N ALA A 20 13.21 -7.55 -3.11
CA ALA A 20 13.32 -6.19 -2.60
C ALA A 20 12.22 -5.91 -1.56
N LEU A 21 10.96 -6.16 -1.92
CA LEU A 21 9.76 -5.78 -1.15
C LEU A 21 9.64 -6.50 0.20
N LYS A 22 10.14 -7.74 0.31
CA LYS A 22 10.09 -8.48 1.58
C LYS A 22 10.80 -7.79 2.74
N ASN A 23 11.79 -6.93 2.45
CA ASN A 23 12.54 -6.22 3.49
C ASN A 23 11.83 -4.96 4.00
N TYR A 24 10.75 -4.53 3.35
CA TYR A 24 10.01 -3.31 3.70
C TYR A 24 8.89 -3.56 4.74
N ASN A 25 8.65 -4.82 5.13
CA ASN A 25 7.63 -5.21 6.12
C ASN A 25 6.27 -4.50 5.89
N LEU A 26 5.82 -4.52 4.64
CA LEU A 26 4.59 -3.81 4.24
C LEU A 26 3.38 -4.37 4.99
N PRO A 27 2.49 -3.51 5.52
CA PRO A 27 1.28 -3.97 6.19
C PRO A 27 0.37 -4.78 5.26
N ASP A 28 -0.25 -5.82 5.82
CA ASP A 28 -1.13 -6.73 5.09
C ASP A 28 -2.25 -6.04 4.31
N PHE A 29 -2.88 -5.02 4.89
CA PHE A 29 -3.97 -4.31 4.22
C PHE A 29 -3.46 -3.47 3.03
N ILE A 30 -2.20 -3.06 2.99
CA ILE A 30 -1.59 -2.41 1.83
C ILE A 30 -1.44 -3.41 0.70
N LEU A 31 -0.97 -4.63 1.00
CA LEU A 31 -0.90 -5.71 0.03
C LEU A 31 -2.31 -6.01 -0.53
N GLY A 32 -3.31 -6.10 0.34
CA GLY A 32 -4.71 -6.32 -0.06
C GLY A 32 -5.28 -5.18 -0.92
N LEU A 33 -4.96 -3.93 -0.58
CA LEU A 33 -5.40 -2.76 -1.32
C LEU A 33 -4.79 -2.73 -2.73
N VAL A 34 -3.48 -2.97 -2.85
CA VAL A 34 -2.79 -3.00 -4.14
C VAL A 34 -3.23 -4.20 -4.98
N ALA A 35 -3.37 -5.37 -4.37
CA ALA A 35 -3.87 -6.56 -5.06
C ALA A 35 -5.26 -6.29 -5.68
N LYS A 36 -6.16 -5.68 -4.90
CA LYS A 36 -7.49 -5.29 -5.39
C LYS A 36 -7.42 -4.30 -6.56
N ASP A 37 -6.60 -3.27 -6.44
CA ASP A 37 -6.47 -2.23 -7.46
C ASP A 37 -5.85 -2.74 -8.77
N CYS A 38 -5.06 -3.81 -8.69
CA CYS A 38 -4.40 -4.46 -9.82
C CYS A 38 -5.09 -5.76 -10.27
N ASN A 39 -6.29 -6.08 -9.77
CA ASN A 39 -7.01 -7.34 -10.03
C ASN A 39 -6.10 -8.58 -9.86
N SER A 40 -5.34 -8.60 -8.76
CA SER A 40 -4.42 -9.66 -8.40
C SER A 40 -5.01 -10.54 -7.31
N ASP A 41 -4.65 -11.81 -7.35
CA ASP A 41 -4.78 -12.67 -6.19
C ASP A 41 -3.83 -12.21 -5.07
N LEU A 42 -4.21 -12.51 -3.83
CA LEU A 42 -3.37 -12.33 -2.66
C LEU A 42 -3.65 -13.46 -1.68
N LEU A 43 -2.61 -14.19 -1.32
CA LEU A 43 -2.70 -15.21 -0.28
C LEU A 43 -3.08 -14.57 1.07
N GLU A 44 -4.17 -15.04 1.67
CA GLU A 44 -4.73 -14.48 2.91
C GLU A 44 -3.85 -14.72 4.15
N ARG A 45 -3.02 -15.78 4.11
CA ARG A 45 -2.16 -16.19 5.23
C ARG A 45 -0.84 -16.72 4.71
N GLY A 46 0.26 -16.40 5.40
CA GLY A 46 1.58 -16.89 5.04
C GLY A 46 2.66 -15.87 5.38
N ARG A 47 3.91 -16.20 5.04
CA ARG A 47 5.02 -15.25 5.15
C ARG A 47 4.88 -14.18 4.07
N ILE A 48 5.51 -13.02 4.27
CA ILE A 48 5.49 -11.94 3.29
C ILE A 48 6.00 -12.41 1.91
N ASP A 49 7.00 -13.29 1.87
CA ASP A 49 7.54 -13.87 0.64
C ASP A 49 6.47 -14.65 -0.14
N ASP A 50 5.70 -15.51 0.54
CA ASP A 50 4.65 -16.31 -0.07
C ASP A 50 3.52 -15.44 -0.60
N ARG A 51 3.18 -14.38 0.16
CA ARG A 51 2.11 -13.45 -0.20
C ARG A 51 2.49 -12.59 -1.38
N LEU A 52 3.70 -12.01 -1.40
CA LEU A 52 4.21 -11.27 -2.54
C LEU A 52 4.30 -12.18 -3.78
N SER A 53 4.77 -13.42 -3.63
CA SER A 53 4.87 -14.37 -4.74
C SER A 53 3.52 -14.81 -5.30
N SER A 54 2.42 -14.65 -4.54
CA SER A 54 1.06 -14.92 -5.02
C SER A 54 0.46 -13.78 -5.85
N MET A 55 1.07 -12.60 -5.83
CA MET A 55 0.58 -11.44 -6.56
C MET A 55 1.02 -11.45 -8.03
N ASN A 56 0.24 -10.82 -8.91
CA ASN A 56 0.60 -10.62 -10.31
C ASN A 56 1.71 -9.56 -10.47
N ASP A 57 2.33 -9.55 -11.65
CA ASP A 57 3.45 -8.65 -11.96
C ASP A 57 3.09 -7.17 -11.81
N ALA A 58 1.87 -6.78 -12.20
CA ALA A 58 1.40 -5.39 -12.10
C ALA A 58 1.35 -4.91 -10.64
N SER A 59 0.93 -5.77 -9.72
CA SER A 59 0.89 -5.45 -8.30
C SER A 59 2.29 -5.32 -7.70
N LEU A 60 3.19 -6.23 -8.06
CA LEU A 60 4.59 -6.21 -7.61
C LEU A 60 5.32 -4.99 -8.14
N GLU A 61 5.11 -4.64 -9.41
CA GLU A 61 5.66 -3.43 -10.02
C GLU A 61 5.12 -2.17 -9.34
N LEU A 62 3.81 -2.11 -9.06
CA LEU A 62 3.21 -0.98 -8.36
C LEU A 62 3.78 -0.83 -6.94
N LEU A 63 3.89 -1.92 -6.18
CA LEU A 63 4.50 -1.90 -4.86
C LEU A 63 5.96 -1.43 -4.93
N HIS A 64 6.72 -1.91 -5.91
CA HIS A 64 8.11 -1.53 -6.10
C HIS A 64 8.25 -0.03 -6.40
N LYS A 65 7.48 0.50 -7.36
CA LYS A 65 7.45 1.93 -7.69
C LYS A 65 7.12 2.79 -6.48
N VAL A 66 6.11 2.39 -5.71
CA VAL A 66 5.62 3.18 -4.57
C VAL A 66 6.60 3.18 -3.39
N PHE A 67 7.14 2.01 -3.02
CA PHE A 67 7.84 1.82 -1.75
C PHE A 67 9.36 1.71 -1.87
N VAL A 68 9.88 1.27 -3.03
CA VAL A 68 11.32 1.16 -3.28
C VAL A 68 11.82 2.38 -4.03
N GLU A 69 11.18 2.72 -5.15
CA GLU A 69 11.59 3.85 -5.99
C GLU A 69 11.04 5.20 -5.52
N CYS A 70 10.09 5.18 -4.57
CA CYS A 70 9.41 6.37 -4.06
C CYS A 70 8.78 7.25 -5.17
N GLU A 71 8.31 6.63 -6.25
CA GLU A 71 7.71 7.36 -7.37
C GLU A 71 6.48 8.17 -6.92
N GLU A 72 6.17 9.20 -7.70
CA GLU A 72 4.98 10.03 -7.52
C GLU A 72 4.09 9.91 -8.75
N ASP A 73 2.81 9.65 -8.51
CA ASP A 73 1.81 9.63 -9.56
C ASP A 73 1.09 10.97 -9.67
N VAL A 74 0.54 11.24 -10.84
CA VAL A 74 -0.18 12.50 -11.12
C VAL A 74 -1.44 12.63 -10.26
N ASP A 75 -2.02 11.53 -9.79
CA ASP A 75 -3.26 11.52 -9.00
C ASP A 75 -3.02 11.52 -7.48
N GLY A 76 -1.77 11.36 -7.03
CA GLY A 76 -1.39 11.32 -5.62
C GLY A 76 -1.73 10.03 -4.89
N LYS A 77 -2.07 8.96 -5.62
CA LYS A 77 -2.37 7.62 -5.10
C LYS A 77 -1.16 7.00 -4.41
N TYR A 78 0.04 7.19 -4.94
CA TYR A 78 1.28 6.61 -4.41
C TYR A 78 1.61 7.24 -3.06
N ALA A 79 1.41 8.56 -2.95
CA ALA A 79 1.52 9.28 -1.68
C ALA A 79 0.48 8.80 -0.65
N GLN A 80 -0.75 8.46 -1.09
CA GLN A 80 -1.76 7.89 -0.20
C GLN A 80 -1.37 6.51 0.33
N TYR A 81 -0.87 5.61 -0.51
CA TYR A 81 -0.40 4.29 -0.04
C TYR A 81 0.73 4.41 0.99
N ARG A 82 1.71 5.28 0.74
CA ARG A 82 2.80 5.55 1.70
C ARG A 82 2.26 6.14 3.01
N PHE A 83 1.30 7.06 2.93
CA PHE A 83 0.66 7.63 4.12
C PHE A 83 -0.09 6.57 4.93
N PHE A 84 -0.83 5.68 4.29
CA PHE A 84 -1.52 4.59 4.99
C PHE A 84 -0.54 3.62 5.64
N ALA A 85 0.54 3.25 4.95
CA ALA A 85 1.60 2.43 5.53
C ALA A 85 2.24 3.10 6.75
N TYR A 86 2.48 4.41 6.70
CA TYR A 86 2.98 5.20 7.83
C TYR A 86 2.00 5.21 9.01
N VAL A 87 0.71 5.44 8.78
CA VAL A 87 -0.30 5.40 9.86
C VAL A 87 -0.32 4.01 10.49
N SER A 88 -0.22 2.94 9.69
CA SER A 88 -0.17 1.58 10.22
C SER A 88 1.06 1.30 11.07
N SER A 89 2.23 1.84 10.73
CA SER A 89 3.44 1.64 11.55
C SER A 89 3.34 2.40 12.88
N MET A 90 2.74 3.59 12.87
CA MET A 90 2.48 4.37 14.09
C MET A 90 1.48 3.67 15.02
N TYR A 91 0.45 3.03 14.47
CA TYR A 91 -0.61 2.36 15.20
C TYR A 91 -0.56 0.83 15.07
N HIS A 92 0.63 0.23 15.21
CA HIS A 92 0.89 -1.20 14.98
C HIS A 92 0.07 -2.20 15.81
N LYS A 93 -0.64 -1.76 16.87
CA LYS A 93 -1.54 -2.60 17.69
C LYS A 93 -3.03 -2.35 17.43
N CYS A 94 -3.34 -1.45 16.51
CA CYS A 94 -4.69 -0.98 16.25
C CYS A 94 -5.15 -1.43 14.87
N GLU A 95 -6.46 -1.44 14.69
CA GLU A 95 -7.10 -1.76 13.42
C GLU A 95 -7.14 -0.50 12.54
N VAL A 96 -6.58 -0.58 11.34
CA VAL A 96 -6.59 0.51 10.37
C VAL A 96 -7.65 0.22 9.30
N PHE A 97 -8.60 1.12 9.15
CA PHE A 97 -9.66 1.07 8.14
C PHE A 97 -9.48 2.20 7.14
N ILE A 98 -9.73 1.90 5.87
CA ILE A 98 -9.67 2.88 4.77
C ILE A 98 -11.05 3.12 4.18
N ASN A 99 -11.32 4.35 3.75
CA ASN A 99 -12.59 4.76 3.14
C ASN A 99 -13.84 4.43 3.99
N GLU A 100 -13.72 4.52 5.31
CA GLU A 100 -14.80 4.23 6.23
C GLU A 100 -15.83 5.37 6.26
N THR A 101 -17.10 5.04 6.48
CA THR A 101 -18.16 6.03 6.66
C THR A 101 -18.54 6.10 8.13
N ILE A 102 -18.33 7.26 8.75
CA ILE A 102 -18.60 7.48 10.17
C ILE A 102 -19.86 8.34 10.32
N PRO A 103 -20.85 7.91 11.12
CA PRO A 103 -22.04 8.72 11.39
C PRO A 103 -21.67 9.91 12.30
N GLY A 104 -22.03 11.11 11.87
CA GLY A 104 -21.89 12.34 12.65
C GLY A 104 -23.05 12.56 13.61
N LYS A 105 -22.81 13.33 14.67
CA LYS A 105 -23.84 13.70 15.67
C LYS A 105 -25.04 14.44 15.05
N SER A 106 -24.83 15.12 13.92
CA SER A 106 -25.88 15.82 13.17
C SER A 106 -26.76 14.89 12.32
N GLY A 107 -26.55 13.57 12.36
CA GLY A 107 -27.21 12.61 11.48
C GLY A 107 -26.60 12.54 10.08
N THR A 108 -25.53 13.31 9.81
CA THR A 108 -24.81 13.30 8.53
C THR A 108 -23.66 12.31 8.58
N SER A 109 -23.57 11.44 7.58
CA SER A 109 -22.45 10.51 7.45
C SER A 109 -21.25 11.18 6.77
N HIS A 110 -20.06 10.97 7.32
CA HIS A 110 -18.81 11.50 6.79
C HIS A 110 -17.93 10.36 6.26
N LYS A 111 -17.49 10.50 5.01
CA LYS A 111 -16.51 9.57 4.44
C LYS A 111 -15.11 9.96 4.88
N ILE A 112 -14.44 9.06 5.58
CA ILE A 112 -13.12 9.26 6.16
C ILE A 112 -12.11 8.41 5.38
N PRO A 113 -11.03 9.01 4.83
CA PRO A 113 -10.02 8.27 4.07
C PRO A 113 -9.31 7.18 4.89
N ILE A 114 -8.94 7.48 6.13
CA ILE A 114 -8.34 6.51 7.05
C ILE A 114 -8.86 6.72 8.48
N ALA A 115 -9.22 5.63 9.14
CA ALA A 115 -9.66 5.59 10.51
C ALA A 115 -8.86 4.53 11.27
N VAL A 116 -8.55 4.80 12.53
CA VAL A 116 -7.86 3.87 13.42
C VAL A 116 -8.78 3.53 14.58
N LYS A 117 -8.98 2.24 14.80
CA LYS A 117 -9.77 1.72 15.92
C LYS A 117 -8.90 0.92 16.88
N ASN A 118 -9.23 1.01 18.15
CA ASN A 118 -8.70 0.14 19.18
C ASN A 118 -9.88 -0.51 19.90
N ASN A 119 -9.96 -1.85 19.87
CA ASN A 119 -11.07 -2.63 20.42
C ASN A 119 -12.45 -2.12 19.94
N GLY A 120 -12.58 -1.84 18.63
CA GLY A 120 -13.84 -1.36 18.03
C GLY A 120 -14.16 0.13 18.23
N MET A 121 -13.37 0.87 19.03
CA MET A 121 -13.57 2.29 19.27
C MET A 121 -12.61 3.15 18.44
N TYR A 122 -13.13 4.20 17.79
CA TYR A 122 -12.29 5.15 17.04
C TYR A 122 -11.36 5.93 17.97
N ILE A 123 -10.07 5.89 17.69
CA ILE A 123 -9.05 6.64 18.44
C ILE A 123 -8.37 7.72 17.58
N ALA A 124 -8.39 7.57 16.26
CA ALA A 124 -7.88 8.57 15.33
C ALA A 124 -8.59 8.48 13.98
N VAL A 125 -8.68 9.63 13.31
CA VAL A 125 -9.11 9.74 11.91
C VAL A 125 -8.14 10.64 11.17
N GLY A 126 -7.85 10.31 9.92
CA GLY A 126 -6.88 11.03 9.10
C GLY A 126 -7.45 11.43 7.76
N PHE A 127 -7.07 12.63 7.32
CA PHE A 127 -7.29 13.11 5.96
C PHE A 127 -5.95 13.40 5.33
N ASN A 128 -5.66 12.75 4.21
CA ASN A 128 -4.52 13.11 3.37
C ASN A 128 -5.02 13.80 2.11
N LYS A 129 -4.47 14.97 1.79
CA LYS A 129 -4.68 15.58 0.48
C LYS A 129 -3.86 14.78 -0.52
N SER A 130 -4.47 14.37 -1.63
CA SER A 130 -3.74 13.66 -2.70
C SER A 130 -2.58 14.47 -3.26
N LYS A 131 -2.73 15.80 -3.30
CA LYS A 131 -1.66 16.73 -3.71
C LYS A 131 -1.34 17.71 -2.58
N GLY A 132 -0.06 17.83 -2.26
CA GLY A 132 0.46 18.98 -1.51
C GLY A 132 0.35 20.24 -2.37
N HIS A 133 0.07 21.39 -1.75
CA HIS A 133 0.32 22.67 -2.42
C HIS A 133 1.83 22.94 -2.40
N SER A 134 2.32 23.74 -3.34
CA SER A 134 3.69 24.24 -3.34
C SER A 134 4.02 24.81 -1.96
N VAL A 135 5.02 24.24 -1.28
CA VAL A 135 5.48 24.77 0.00
C VAL A 135 6.08 26.13 -0.28
N SER A 136 5.41 27.21 0.14
CA SER A 136 6.02 28.53 0.13
C SER A 136 7.18 28.50 1.12
N LYS A 137 8.41 28.43 0.60
CA LYS A 137 9.60 28.70 1.42
C LYS A 137 9.46 30.13 1.92
N LYS A 138 9.22 30.32 3.21
CA LYS A 138 9.50 31.60 3.85
C LYS A 138 11.01 31.79 3.78
N THR A 139 11.47 32.61 2.84
CA THR A 139 12.78 33.25 2.93
C THR A 139 12.78 34.02 4.25
N SER A 140 13.56 33.53 5.21
CA SER A 140 13.83 34.22 6.48
C SER A 140 15.06 35.08 6.30
#